data_AF-A0A8S3RC09-F1
#
_entry.id   AF-A0A8S3RC09-F1
#
_cell.length_a   1.000
_cell.length_b   1.000
_cell.length_c   1.000
_cell.angle_alpha   90.00
_cell.angle_beta   90.00
_cell.angle_gamma   90.00
#
_symmetry.space_group_name_H-M   'P 1'
#
loop_
_entity.id
_entity.type
_entity.pdbx_description
1 polymer ?
#
loop_
_entity_poly.entity_id
_entity_poly.type
_entity_poly.pdbx_seq_one_letter_code
_entity_poly.pdbx_strand_id
1 'polypeptide(L)'
;MIQGSFRDKYRNNIYKTLMAYNWVVSNCSDSKFVFFVDDDYFVTIPNLLKFSRDKKWDGRDVTFGHKQCNPKNPVRSKSSRHRKWYISEEEYQPPILPPFLSGGSVLTHINVVRKFRIAFPYMKTIFLDDVYVSLVAQKIGITILHDKRFVNAEVRRMDFNFIISCHNYNSTDYLDKAWLKFKKINKLPCKQ
;
A
#
# COMPACT_ATOMS: atom_id res chain seq x y z
N MET A 1 -6.60 -11.38 14.87
CA MET A 1 -5.30 -11.51 14.18
C MET A 1 -5.45 -12.57 13.10
N ILE A 2 -4.92 -12.34 11.89
CA ILE A 2 -4.89 -13.32 10.79
C ILE A 2 -3.45 -13.79 10.65
N GLN A 3 -3.23 -15.10 10.50
CA GLN A 3 -1.90 -15.69 10.39
C GLN A 3 -1.84 -16.68 9.23
N GLY A 4 -0.73 -16.69 8.50
CA GLY A 4 -0.48 -17.60 7.40
C GLY A 4 0.67 -18.56 7.71
N SER A 5 0.65 -19.73 7.09
CA SER A 5 1.70 -20.75 7.26
C SER A 5 2.86 -20.53 6.30
N PHE A 6 3.66 -19.49 6.54
CA PHE A 6 4.90 -19.21 5.82
C PHE A 6 5.85 -18.42 6.71
N ARG A 7 7.15 -18.49 6.39
CA ARG A 7 8.16 -17.75 7.15
C ARG A 7 8.05 -16.26 6.86
N ASP A 8 7.79 -15.47 7.89
CA ASP A 8 7.71 -14.02 7.79
C ASP A 8 9.10 -13.41 7.55
N LYS A 9 9.36 -13.03 6.29
CA LYS A 9 10.57 -12.38 5.80
C LYS A 9 10.17 -11.46 4.66
N TYR A 10 10.92 -10.39 4.43
CA TYR A 10 10.68 -9.46 3.32
C TYR A 10 10.49 -10.15 1.96
N ARG A 11 11.35 -11.14 1.63
CA ARG A 11 11.26 -11.91 0.37
C ARG A 11 9.97 -12.77 0.25
N ASN A 12 9.24 -12.92 1.34
CA ASN A 12 8.00 -13.67 1.44
C ASN A 12 6.78 -12.75 1.66
N ASN A 13 6.94 -11.42 1.63
CA ASN A 13 5.83 -10.47 1.77
C ASN A 13 4.75 -10.69 0.72
N ILE A 14 5.12 -11.18 -0.46
CA ILE A 14 4.14 -11.54 -1.48
C ILE A 14 3.09 -12.55 -0.99
N TYR A 15 3.45 -13.50 -0.13
CA TYR A 15 2.49 -14.43 0.46
C TYR A 15 1.54 -13.74 1.44
N LYS A 16 2.00 -12.73 2.19
CA LYS A 16 1.13 -11.87 3.01
C LYS A 16 0.13 -11.14 2.13
N THR A 17 0.60 -10.56 1.02
CA THR A 17 -0.24 -9.85 0.07
C THR A 17 -1.31 -10.76 -0.53
N LEU A 18 -0.93 -11.92 -1.08
CA LEU A 18 -1.89 -12.88 -1.64
C LEU A 18 -2.90 -13.36 -0.58
N MET A 19 -2.42 -13.66 0.63
CA MET A 19 -3.27 -14.04 1.76
C MET A 19 -4.25 -12.92 2.13
N ALA A 20 -3.80 -11.67 2.21
CA ALA A 20 -4.64 -10.53 2.59
C ALA A 20 -5.79 -10.32 1.60
N TYR A 21 -5.50 -10.33 0.29
CA TYR A 21 -6.55 -10.22 -0.73
C TYR A 21 -7.55 -11.38 -0.69
N ASN A 22 -7.05 -12.61 -0.54
CA ASN A 22 -7.92 -13.79 -0.41
C ASN A 22 -8.82 -13.69 0.83
N TRP A 23 -8.23 -13.33 1.96
CA TRP A 23 -8.94 -13.24 3.23
C TRP A 23 -10.01 -12.14 3.20
N VAL A 24 -9.69 -10.96 2.66
CA VAL A 24 -10.62 -9.83 2.55
C VAL A 24 -11.83 -10.20 1.70
N VAL A 25 -11.64 -10.85 0.56
CA VAL A 25 -12.79 -11.22 -0.29
C VAL A 25 -13.66 -12.29 0.38
N SER A 26 -13.06 -13.22 1.14
CA SER A 26 -13.79 -14.31 1.79
C SER A 26 -14.49 -13.90 3.09
N ASN A 27 -14.00 -12.89 3.81
CA ASN A 27 -14.46 -12.56 5.16
C ASN A 27 -14.99 -11.12 5.30
N CYS A 28 -14.77 -10.26 4.30
CA CYS A 28 -15.18 -8.86 4.32
C CYS A 28 -15.80 -8.43 2.98
N SER A 29 -16.66 -9.29 2.41
CA SER A 29 -17.29 -9.08 1.10
C SER A 29 -18.18 -7.84 1.04
N ASP A 30 -18.70 -7.39 2.17
CA ASP A 30 -19.68 -6.31 2.25
C ASP A 30 -19.03 -4.94 2.49
N SER A 31 -17.71 -4.93 2.77
CA SER A 31 -16.92 -3.72 2.86
C SER A 31 -16.91 -2.99 1.52
N LYS A 32 -17.12 -1.67 1.51
CA LYS A 32 -17.04 -0.88 0.26
C LYS A 32 -15.61 -0.63 -0.18
N PHE A 33 -14.74 -0.33 0.78
CA PHE A 33 -13.35 0.05 0.55
C PHE A 33 -12.42 -0.80 1.39
N VAL A 34 -11.22 -1.00 0.87
CA VAL A 34 -10.14 -1.73 1.54
C VAL A 34 -8.91 -0.84 1.49
N PHE A 35 -8.32 -0.62 2.66
CA PHE A 35 -7.08 0.14 2.82
C PHE A 35 -5.99 -0.82 3.27
N PHE A 36 -5.03 -1.09 2.39
CA PHE A 36 -3.82 -1.83 2.70
C PHE A 36 -2.77 -0.83 3.19
N VAL A 37 -2.12 -1.13 4.31
CA VAL A 37 -1.13 -0.24 4.93
C VAL A 37 -0.13 -1.07 5.73
N ASP A 38 1.15 -0.69 5.63
CA ASP A 38 2.22 -1.26 6.47
C ASP A 38 2.13 -0.73 7.91
N ASP A 39 2.81 -1.38 8.84
CA ASP A 39 2.75 -1.06 10.28
C ASP A 39 3.64 0.12 10.70
N ASP A 40 4.48 0.62 9.79
CA ASP A 40 5.32 1.82 9.94
C ASP A 40 4.70 3.10 9.33
N TYR A 41 3.37 3.12 9.23
CA TYR A 41 2.60 4.26 8.75
C TYR A 41 1.80 4.95 9.85
N PHE A 42 1.81 6.28 9.83
CA PHE A 42 0.79 7.08 10.48
C PHE A 42 -0.39 7.31 9.51
N VAL A 43 -1.61 7.09 9.98
CA VAL A 43 -2.83 7.20 9.16
C VAL A 43 -3.83 8.16 9.79
N THR A 44 -4.21 9.19 9.04
CA THR A 44 -5.26 10.12 9.44
C THR A 44 -6.63 9.57 9.03
N ILE A 45 -7.27 8.83 9.94
CA ILE A 45 -8.57 8.19 9.68
C ILE A 45 -9.66 9.18 9.19
N PRO A 46 -9.83 10.39 9.76
CA PRO A 46 -10.83 11.34 9.25
C PRO A 46 -10.61 11.73 7.78
N ASN A 47 -9.35 11.92 7.38
CA ASN A 47 -8.98 12.26 6.00
C ASN A 47 -9.18 11.07 5.06
N LEU A 48 -8.84 9.85 5.50
CA LEU A 48 -9.07 8.61 4.75
C LEU A 48 -10.58 8.41 4.48
N LEU A 49 -11.41 8.57 5.51
CA LEU A 49 -12.86 8.42 5.40
C LEU A 49 -13.49 9.52 4.54
N LYS A 50 -13.01 10.76 4.67
CA LYS A 50 -13.45 11.86 3.79
C LYS A 50 -13.06 11.58 2.33
N PHE A 51 -11.84 11.11 2.09
CA PHE A 51 -11.38 10.75 0.75
C PHE A 51 -12.24 9.65 0.13
N SER A 52 -12.52 8.58 0.88
CA SER A 52 -13.27 7.44 0.36
C SER A 52 -14.72 7.79 0.02
N ARG A 53 -15.34 8.72 0.75
CA ARG A 53 -16.68 9.24 0.45
C ARG A 53 -16.71 10.24 -0.70
N ASP A 54 -15.81 11.22 -0.69
CA ASP A 54 -15.88 12.38 -1.58
C ASP A 54 -15.32 12.08 -2.97
N LYS A 55 -14.49 11.04 -3.12
CA LYS A 55 -13.98 10.65 -4.43
C LYS A 55 -15.02 9.92 -5.25
N LYS A 56 -15.05 10.31 -6.53
CA LYS A 56 -15.81 9.66 -7.58
C LYS A 56 -15.13 8.36 -7.98
N TRP A 57 -15.61 7.26 -7.40
CA TRP A 57 -15.20 5.90 -7.75
C TRP A 57 -15.93 5.35 -8.98
N ASP A 58 -16.99 6.05 -9.46
CA ASP A 58 -17.74 5.95 -10.73
C ASP A 58 -17.60 4.66 -11.56
N GLY A 59 -17.68 3.48 -10.93
CA GLY A 59 -17.50 2.20 -11.61
C GLY A 59 -16.13 1.97 -12.25
N ARG A 60 -15.14 2.85 -11.99
CA ARG A 60 -13.79 2.71 -12.53
C ARG A 60 -12.98 1.79 -11.63
N ASP A 61 -12.30 0.84 -12.26
CA ASP A 61 -11.31 -0.01 -11.62
C ASP A 61 -10.07 0.82 -11.27
N VAL A 62 -10.12 1.51 -10.14
CA VAL A 62 -9.04 2.40 -9.69
C VAL A 62 -8.50 2.01 -8.34
N THR A 63 -7.21 2.27 -8.14
CA THR A 63 -6.55 2.17 -6.84
C THR A 63 -5.68 3.40 -6.63
N PHE A 64 -5.68 3.92 -5.40
CA PHE A 64 -4.97 5.15 -5.02
C PHE A 64 -3.84 4.85 -4.06
N GLY A 65 -2.73 5.55 -4.23
CA GLY A 65 -1.60 5.50 -3.31
C GLY A 65 -0.48 6.44 -3.74
N HIS A 66 0.70 6.24 -3.19
CA HIS A 66 1.89 6.95 -3.64
C HIS A 66 2.46 6.31 -4.91
N LYS A 67 2.05 6.78 -6.08
CA LYS A 67 2.60 6.26 -7.36
C LYS A 67 4.04 6.73 -7.60
N GLN A 68 4.94 5.77 -7.76
CA GLN A 68 6.29 5.97 -8.29
C GLN A 68 6.19 6.07 -9.83
N CYS A 69 6.20 7.30 -10.36
CA CYS A 69 6.06 7.55 -11.80
C CYS A 69 7.40 7.49 -12.56
N ASN A 70 8.51 7.88 -11.91
CA ASN A 70 9.80 7.90 -12.58
C ASN A 70 10.29 6.46 -12.81
N PRO A 71 10.81 6.14 -14.01
CA PRO A 71 11.41 4.85 -14.29
C PRO A 71 12.43 4.47 -13.22
N LYS A 72 12.32 3.24 -12.70
CA LYS A 72 13.27 2.67 -11.75
C LYS A 72 13.87 1.41 -12.35
N ASN A 73 15.18 1.31 -12.29
CA ASN A 73 15.87 0.07 -12.64
C ASN A 73 15.69 -0.94 -11.50
N PRO A 74 15.38 -2.21 -11.79
CA PRO A 74 15.39 -3.26 -10.79
C PRO A 74 16.78 -3.35 -10.14
N VAL A 75 16.85 -3.62 -8.83
CA VAL A 75 18.14 -3.74 -8.14
C VAL A 75 18.80 -5.05 -8.55
N ARG A 76 19.88 -4.98 -9.34
CA ARG A 76 20.64 -6.15 -9.83
C ARG A 76 21.96 -6.42 -9.10
N SER A 77 22.30 -5.61 -8.09
CA SER A 77 23.51 -5.81 -7.30
C SER A 77 23.19 -6.32 -5.90
N LYS A 78 23.75 -7.49 -5.55
CA LYS A 78 23.70 -8.07 -4.20
C LYS A 78 24.58 -7.31 -3.19
N SER A 79 25.57 -6.54 -3.64
CA SER A 79 26.45 -5.75 -2.76
C SER A 79 25.92 -4.33 -2.49
N SER A 80 24.82 -3.94 -3.14
CA SER A 80 24.26 -2.59 -2.97
C SER A 80 23.66 -2.39 -1.56
N ARG A 81 23.62 -1.13 -1.10
CA ARG A 81 22.84 -0.70 0.08
C ARG A 81 21.35 -1.05 -0.01
N HIS A 82 20.90 -1.39 -1.21
CA HIS A 82 19.53 -1.72 -1.60
C HIS A 82 19.31 -3.22 -1.79
N ARG A 83 20.24 -4.06 -1.31
CA ARG A 83 20.21 -5.53 -1.43
C ARG A 83 18.87 -6.17 -1.04
N LYS A 84 18.11 -5.56 -0.11
CA LYS A 84 16.78 -6.04 0.29
C LYS A 84 15.78 -6.11 -0.88
N TRP A 85 16.01 -5.31 -1.93
CA TRP A 85 15.21 -5.25 -3.16
C TRP A 85 15.87 -5.95 -4.35
N TYR A 86 16.95 -6.71 -4.13
CA TYR A 86 17.64 -7.43 -5.22
C TYR A 86 16.73 -8.46 -5.89
N ILE A 87 16.56 -8.33 -7.20
CA ILE A 87 15.76 -9.22 -8.05
C ILE A 87 16.59 -9.69 -9.25
N SER A 88 16.63 -10.99 -9.53
CA SER A 88 17.38 -11.56 -10.66
C SER A 88 16.65 -11.37 -11.98
N GLU A 89 17.38 -11.45 -13.09
CA GLU A 89 16.78 -11.37 -14.44
C GLU A 89 15.82 -12.53 -14.71
N GLU A 90 16.10 -13.71 -14.16
CA GLU A 90 15.20 -14.87 -14.22
C GLU A 90 13.85 -14.58 -13.53
N GLU A 91 13.87 -13.89 -12.39
CA GLU A 91 12.66 -13.54 -11.66
C GLU A 91 11.89 -12.41 -12.34
N TYR A 92 12.59 -11.38 -12.80
CA TYR A 92 12.02 -10.25 -13.55
C TYR A 92 12.97 -9.85 -14.69
N GLN A 93 12.59 -10.15 -15.93
CA GLN A 93 13.41 -9.89 -17.12
C GLN A 93 13.43 -8.43 -17.56
N PRO A 94 12.33 -7.65 -17.51
CA PRO A 94 12.35 -6.30 -18.06
C PRO A 94 13.40 -5.41 -17.39
N PRO A 95 14.02 -4.48 -18.15
CA PRO A 95 15.10 -3.64 -17.64
C PRO A 95 14.59 -2.53 -16.71
N ILE A 96 13.30 -2.23 -16.74
CA ILE A 96 12.65 -1.13 -16.03
C ILE A 96 11.44 -1.67 -15.28
N LEU A 97 11.27 -1.25 -14.03
CA LEU A 97 10.04 -1.46 -13.28
C LEU A 97 8.95 -0.54 -13.83
N PRO A 98 7.72 -1.03 -14.09
CA PRO A 98 6.63 -0.17 -14.53
C PRO A 98 6.28 0.82 -13.41
N PRO A 99 5.44 1.83 -13.67
CA PRO A 99 4.86 2.61 -12.60
C PRO A 99 4.17 1.71 -11.57
N PHE A 100 4.40 1.96 -10.28
CA PHE A 100 3.84 1.17 -9.18
C PHE A 100 3.44 2.06 -8.00
N LEU A 101 2.50 1.59 -7.17
CA LEU A 101 2.18 2.24 -5.91
C LEU A 101 3.20 1.81 -4.86
N SER A 102 4.12 2.71 -4.51
CA SER A 102 5.20 2.42 -3.56
C SER A 102 4.81 2.71 -2.12
N GLY A 103 5.47 2.02 -1.19
CA GLY A 103 5.36 2.33 0.24
C GLY A 103 4.17 1.68 0.92
N GLY A 104 3.48 0.70 0.36
CA GLY A 104 2.55 -0.11 1.17
C GLY A 104 1.25 0.57 1.64
N SER A 105 1.01 1.87 1.41
CA SER A 105 -0.30 2.50 1.68
C SER A 105 -1.14 2.65 0.40
N VAL A 106 -2.23 1.89 0.31
CA VAL A 106 -3.07 1.77 -0.89
C VAL A 106 -4.55 1.68 -0.52
N LEU A 107 -5.37 2.56 -1.11
CA LEU A 107 -6.83 2.54 -0.96
C LEU A 107 -7.50 2.11 -2.27
N THR A 108 -8.38 1.11 -2.18
CA THR A 108 -9.14 0.64 -3.34
C THR A 108 -10.56 0.19 -2.98
N HIS A 109 -11.39 -0.03 -4.00
CA HIS A 109 -12.75 -0.54 -3.86
C HIS A 109 -12.74 -2.07 -3.76
N ILE A 110 -13.67 -2.67 -3.02
CA ILE A 110 -13.74 -4.13 -2.85
C ILE A 110 -13.86 -4.90 -4.17
N ASN A 111 -14.53 -4.32 -5.18
CA ASN A 111 -14.64 -4.92 -6.52
C ASN A 111 -13.29 -5.05 -7.23
N VAL A 112 -12.37 -4.12 -6.97
CA VAL A 112 -11.00 -4.20 -7.49
C VAL A 112 -10.23 -5.31 -6.77
N VAL A 113 -10.39 -5.45 -5.45
CA VAL A 113 -9.82 -6.57 -4.67
C VAL A 113 -10.30 -7.93 -5.19
N ARG A 114 -11.58 -8.04 -5.55
CA ARG A 114 -12.15 -9.26 -6.18
C ARG A 114 -11.46 -9.59 -7.51
N LYS A 115 -11.23 -8.58 -8.37
CA LYS A 115 -10.52 -8.76 -9.64
C LYS A 115 -9.08 -9.23 -9.44
N PHE A 116 -8.37 -8.64 -8.46
CA PHE A 116 -7.04 -9.10 -8.08
C PHE A 116 -7.02 -10.55 -7.62
N ARG A 117 -7.94 -10.94 -6.72
CA ARG A 117 -8.05 -12.32 -6.24
C ARG A 117 -8.22 -13.32 -7.39
N ILE A 118 -9.04 -12.98 -8.39
CA ILE A 118 -9.24 -13.83 -9.58
C ILE A 118 -7.98 -13.89 -10.43
N ALA A 119 -7.25 -12.78 -10.57
CA ALA A 119 -6.10 -12.68 -11.46
C ALA A 119 -4.82 -13.34 -10.90
N PHE A 120 -4.60 -13.29 -9.58
CA PHE A 120 -3.34 -13.72 -8.97
C PHE A 120 -2.89 -15.15 -9.33
N PRO A 121 -3.76 -16.18 -9.35
CA PRO A 121 -3.36 -17.53 -9.72
C PRO A 121 -2.79 -17.66 -11.15
N TYR A 122 -3.09 -16.72 -12.04
CA TYR A 122 -2.70 -16.74 -13.45
C TYR A 122 -1.49 -15.87 -13.76
N MET A 123 -0.84 -15.28 -12.75
CA MET A 123 0.25 -14.33 -12.91
C MET A 123 1.55 -14.86 -12.30
N LYS A 124 2.64 -14.82 -13.08
CA LYS A 124 3.99 -15.11 -12.55
C LYS A 124 4.28 -14.15 -11.39
N THR A 125 4.56 -14.72 -10.23
CA THR A 125 4.77 -13.99 -8.98
C THR A 125 6.20 -13.48 -8.87
N ILE A 126 6.39 -12.29 -8.28
CA ILE A 126 7.70 -11.74 -7.87
C ILE A 126 7.63 -11.32 -6.40
N PHE A 127 8.76 -11.30 -5.70
CA PHE A 127 8.74 -11.02 -4.25
C PHE A 127 8.48 -9.55 -3.87
N LEU A 128 8.69 -8.62 -4.83
CA LEU A 128 8.38 -7.21 -4.67
C LEU A 128 6.86 -7.03 -4.80
N ASP A 129 6.16 -7.08 -3.67
CA ASP A 129 4.70 -7.12 -3.59
C ASP A 129 4.02 -5.85 -4.13
N ASP A 130 4.56 -4.68 -3.82
CA ASP A 130 4.08 -3.40 -4.34
C ASP A 130 4.18 -3.31 -5.88
N VAL A 131 5.31 -3.76 -6.44
CA VAL A 131 5.53 -3.89 -7.88
C VAL A 131 4.62 -4.96 -8.47
N TYR A 132 4.49 -6.13 -7.83
CA TYR A 132 3.66 -7.24 -8.30
C TYR A 132 2.19 -6.82 -8.41
N VAL A 133 1.61 -6.26 -7.34
CA VAL A 133 0.21 -5.80 -7.34
C VAL A 133 0.00 -4.76 -8.43
N SER A 134 0.94 -3.84 -8.61
CA SER A 134 0.85 -2.80 -9.65
C SER A 134 0.98 -3.35 -11.07
N LEU A 135 1.81 -4.40 -11.28
CA LEU A 135 1.92 -5.13 -12.54
C LEU A 135 0.60 -5.84 -12.88
N VAL A 136 0.04 -6.55 -11.90
CA VAL A 136 -1.25 -7.25 -12.06
C VAL A 136 -2.35 -6.24 -12.35
N ALA A 137 -2.37 -5.10 -11.65
CA ALA A 137 -3.33 -4.02 -11.86
C ALA A 137 -3.37 -3.59 -13.33
N GLN A 138 -2.19 -3.27 -13.87
CA GLN A 138 -2.05 -2.83 -15.26
C GLN A 138 -2.48 -3.92 -16.25
N LYS A 139 -2.13 -5.19 -15.99
CA LYS A 139 -2.52 -6.31 -16.86
C LYS A 139 -4.02 -6.56 -16.91
N ILE A 140 -4.75 -6.28 -15.82
CA ILE A 140 -6.21 -6.52 -15.75
C ILE A 140 -7.03 -5.23 -15.89
N GLY A 141 -6.43 -4.16 -16.40
CA GLY A 141 -7.12 -2.90 -16.70
C GLY A 141 -7.45 -2.02 -15.49
N ILE A 142 -6.88 -2.31 -14.31
CA ILE A 142 -7.00 -1.45 -13.13
C ILE A 142 -6.03 -0.28 -13.26
N THR A 143 -6.54 0.94 -13.13
CA THR A 143 -5.74 2.16 -13.17
C THR A 143 -5.16 2.48 -11.80
N ILE A 144 -3.84 2.58 -11.71
CA ILE A 144 -3.13 3.06 -10.51
C ILE A 144 -2.99 4.59 -10.55
N LEU A 145 -3.49 5.27 -9.51
CA LEU A 145 -3.54 6.72 -9.41
C LEU A 145 -2.66 7.23 -8.27
N HIS A 146 -1.86 8.25 -8.57
CA HIS A 146 -1.13 9.01 -7.57
C HIS A 146 -2.10 9.94 -6.84
N ASP A 147 -2.01 10.01 -5.52
CA ASP A 147 -2.59 11.12 -4.76
C ASP A 147 -1.60 11.63 -3.70
N LYS A 148 -1.35 12.94 -3.71
CA LYS A 148 -0.35 13.61 -2.87
C LYS A 148 -0.58 13.45 -1.36
N ARG A 149 -1.78 13.00 -0.96
CA ARG A 149 -2.14 12.76 0.44
C ARG A 149 -1.62 11.42 0.95
N PHE A 150 -1.16 10.54 0.06
CA PHE A 150 -0.44 9.31 0.38
C PHE A 150 1.06 9.61 0.24
N VAL A 151 1.72 9.78 1.38
CA VAL A 151 3.10 10.24 1.46
C VAL A 151 4.01 9.06 1.78
N ASN A 152 4.94 8.74 0.88
CA ASN A 152 5.94 7.71 1.11
C ASN A 152 7.20 8.25 1.81
N ALA A 153 6.98 9.09 2.83
CA ALA A 153 8.00 9.74 3.63
C ALA A 153 7.41 10.26 4.95
N GLU A 154 8.30 10.67 5.85
CA GLU A 154 7.91 11.36 7.07
C GLU A 154 7.42 12.78 6.75
N VAL A 155 6.42 13.25 7.50
CA VAL A 155 5.86 14.60 7.31
C VAL A 155 6.54 15.61 8.24
N ARG A 156 7.13 16.64 7.63
CA ARG A 156 7.79 17.73 8.35
C ARG A 156 6.83 18.38 9.35
N ARG A 157 7.31 18.59 10.58
CA ARG A 157 6.53 19.21 11.67
C ARG A 157 5.22 18.47 11.99
N MET A 158 5.01 17.23 11.53
CA MET A 158 3.80 16.45 11.82
C MET A 158 2.50 17.22 11.53
N ASP A 159 2.46 17.94 10.41
CA ASP A 159 1.24 18.59 9.92
C ASP A 159 0.43 17.61 9.07
N PHE A 160 -0.58 17.01 9.69
CA PHE A 160 -1.37 15.95 9.08
C PHE A 160 -2.72 16.42 8.53
N ASN A 161 -2.98 17.74 8.52
CA ASN A 161 -4.31 18.29 8.20
C ASN A 161 -4.85 17.82 6.84
N PHE A 162 -3.97 17.60 5.87
CA PHE A 162 -4.34 17.13 4.53
C PHE A 162 -3.81 15.73 4.20
N ILE A 163 -3.04 15.12 5.08
CA ILE A 163 -2.38 13.82 4.83
C ILE A 163 -3.35 12.69 5.18
N ILE A 164 -3.37 11.65 4.35
CA ILE A 164 -4.09 10.40 4.60
C ILE A 164 -3.15 9.39 5.27
N SER A 165 -1.98 9.20 4.68
CA SER A 165 -0.96 8.27 5.19
C SER A 165 0.43 8.86 5.01
N CYS A 166 1.30 8.64 5.98
CA CYS A 166 2.72 8.98 5.88
C CYS A 166 3.61 7.90 6.52
N HIS A 167 4.76 7.67 5.90
CA HIS A 167 5.68 6.56 6.20
C HIS A 167 6.74 6.93 7.25
N ASN A 168 7.58 5.95 7.61
CA ASN A 168 8.71 6.03 8.55
C ASN A 168 8.31 6.27 10.02
N TYR A 169 7.17 5.74 10.43
CA TYR A 169 6.73 5.74 11.83
C TYR A 169 7.09 4.41 12.51
N ASN A 170 8.39 4.13 12.59
CA ASN A 170 8.95 2.82 12.91
C ASN A 170 8.89 2.40 14.39
N SER A 171 8.26 3.19 15.26
CA SER A 171 8.09 2.85 16.67
C SER A 171 6.75 3.33 17.21
N THR A 172 6.24 2.59 18.20
CA THR A 172 5.01 2.92 18.92
C THR A 172 5.09 4.32 19.53
N ASP A 173 6.20 4.65 20.19
CA ASP A 173 6.42 5.98 20.77
C ASP A 173 6.32 7.10 19.72
N TYR A 174 6.80 6.83 18.50
CA TYR A 174 6.78 7.81 17.44
C TYR A 174 5.37 7.98 16.85
N LEU A 175 4.64 6.88 16.67
CA LEU A 175 3.22 6.90 16.32
C LEU A 175 2.37 7.62 17.37
N ASP A 176 2.62 7.37 18.66
CA ASP A 176 1.90 8.00 19.77
C ASP A 176 2.13 9.52 19.80
N LYS A 177 3.37 9.96 19.60
CA LYS A 177 3.70 11.38 19.48
C LYS A 177 2.98 12.03 18.29
N ALA A 178 2.97 11.37 17.14
CA ALA A 178 2.25 11.84 15.96
C ALA A 178 0.74 11.96 16.23
N TRP A 179 0.15 10.94 16.86
CA TRP A 179 -1.26 10.90 17.22
C TRP A 179 -1.66 11.99 18.23
N LEU A 180 -0.91 12.14 19.32
CA LEU A 180 -1.17 13.18 20.32
C LEU A 180 -1.12 14.59 19.72
N LYS A 181 -0.14 14.81 18.83
CA LYS A 181 -0.04 16.08 18.11
C LYS A 181 -1.22 16.31 17.16
N PHE A 182 -1.61 15.28 16.42
CA PHE A 182 -2.80 15.34 15.56
C PHE A 182 -4.06 15.71 16.36
N LYS A 183 -4.29 15.06 17.52
CA LYS A 183 -5.43 15.34 18.39
C LYS A 183 -5.43 16.79 18.89
N LYS A 184 -4.26 17.28 19.35
CA LYS A 184 -4.11 18.65 19.87
C LYS A 184 -4.44 19.71 18.80
N ILE A 185 -3.98 19.52 17.57
CA ILE A 185 -4.22 20.46 16.45
C ILE A 185 -5.70 20.45 16.05
N ASN A 186 -6.31 19.27 15.98
CA ASN A 186 -7.68 19.11 15.48
C ASN A 186 -8.76 19.23 16.56
N LYS A 187 -8.38 19.59 17.80
CA LYS A 187 -9.28 19.70 18.96
C LYS A 187 -10.21 18.49 19.10
N LEU A 188 -9.74 17.30 18.72
CA LEU A 188 -10.54 16.09 18.86
C LEU A 188 -10.68 15.81 20.35
N PRO A 189 -11.91 15.77 20.91
CA PRO A 189 -12.08 15.55 22.33
C PRO A 189 -11.42 14.22 22.72
N CYS A 190 -10.67 14.23 23.82
CA CYS A 190 -10.40 12.98 24.51
C CYS A 190 -11.74 12.46 25.01
N LYS A 191 -12.24 11.36 24.44
CA LYS A 191 -13.26 10.58 25.13
C LYS A 191 -12.61 10.09 26.42
N GLN A 192 -13.11 10.60 27.55
CA GLN A 192 -12.87 10.05 28.88
C GLN A 192 -13.53 8.68 28.97
#